data_AF-A0A1A9WQW5-F1
#
_entry.id   AF-A0A1A9WQW5-F1
#
_cell.length_a   1.000
_cell.length_b   1.000
_cell.length_c   1.000
_cell.angle_alpha   90.00
_cell.angle_beta   90.00
_cell.angle_gamma   90.00
#
_symmetry.space_group_name_H-M   'P 1'
#
loop_
_entity.id
_entity.type
_entity.pdbx_description
1 polymer ?
#
loop_
_entity_poly.entity_id
_entity_poly.type
_entity_poly.pdbx_seq_one_letter_code
_entity_poly.pdbx_strand_id
1 'polypeptide(L)'
;MNCIKLVRSAANKLSQFDLSTISNLQQVTHKLWFCLEGFVLQKQINQLGIADLDKEALKLLRQSTRVKPTIAQINVAACCAVPPTLKEFYTRHDIQLLTHIDPDVMFAFST
;
A
#
# COMPACT_ATOMS: atom_id res chain seq x y z
N MET A 1 14.35 -13.73 -0.57
CA MET A 1 13.56 -12.80 0.29
C MET A 1 12.11 -12.95 -0.12
N ASN A 2 11.27 -13.58 0.71
CA ASN A 2 9.85 -13.78 0.40
C ASN A 2 9.04 -12.66 1.06
N CYS A 3 8.83 -11.57 0.31
CA CYS A 3 7.95 -10.47 0.71
C CYS A 3 6.63 -10.58 -0.06
N ILE A 4 5.49 -10.59 0.65
CA ILE A 4 4.18 -10.42 0.01
C ILE A 4 3.81 -8.94 0.09
N LYS A 5 3.62 -8.33 -1.08
CA LYS A 5 3.13 -6.96 -1.23
C LYS A 5 1.62 -7.01 -1.37
N LEU A 6 0.91 -6.32 -0.49
CA LEU A 6 -0.49 -6.03 -0.73
C LEU A 6 -0.57 -4.78 -1.62
N VAL A 7 -0.87 -4.97 -2.90
CA VAL A 7 -1.13 -3.86 -3.82
C VAL A 7 -2.56 -3.39 -3.62
N ARG A 8 -2.73 -2.13 -3.19
CA ARG A 8 -4.02 -1.45 -3.22
C ARG A 8 -3.88 -0.21 -4.06
N SER A 9 -4.01 -0.36 -5.38
CA SER A 9 -4.26 0.78 -6.26
C SER A 9 -5.73 1.20 -6.10
N ALA A 10 -5.96 2.25 -5.33
CA ALA A 10 -7.27 2.92 -5.30
C ALA A 10 -7.17 4.45 -5.14
N ALA A 11 -5.99 5.00 -4.85
CA ALA A 11 -5.88 6.38 -4.37
C ALA A 11 -6.38 7.46 -5.37
N ASN A 12 -6.31 7.22 -6.68
CA ASN A 12 -6.73 8.20 -7.70
C ASN A 12 -8.18 8.06 -8.20
N LYS A 13 -9.00 7.14 -7.65
CA LYS A 13 -10.43 7.00 -8.03
C LYS A 13 -11.41 7.10 -6.87
N LEU A 14 -10.96 7.34 -5.64
CA LEU A 14 -11.82 7.37 -4.45
C LEU A 14 -12.90 8.47 -4.48
N SER A 15 -12.73 9.52 -5.29
CA SER A 15 -13.74 10.57 -5.50
C SER A 15 -14.94 10.13 -6.36
N GLN A 16 -14.90 8.94 -6.97
CA GLN A 16 -15.98 8.42 -7.82
C GLN A 16 -16.79 7.29 -7.17
N PHE A 17 -16.41 6.83 -5.97
CA PHE A 17 -17.05 5.69 -5.31
C PHE A 17 -17.89 6.14 -4.11
N ASP A 18 -19.05 5.50 -3.91
CA ASP A 18 -19.91 5.78 -2.77
C ASP A 18 -19.29 5.35 -1.43
N LEU A 19 -19.80 5.91 -0.32
CA LEU A 19 -19.35 5.62 1.04
C LEU A 19 -19.43 4.13 1.42
N SER A 20 -20.39 3.40 0.85
CA SER A 20 -20.58 1.96 1.11
C SER A 20 -19.48 1.12 0.46
N THR A 21 -19.06 1.50 -0.74
CA THR A 21 -17.98 0.88 -1.50
C THR A 21 -16.64 1.12 -0.81
N ILE A 22 -16.40 2.33 -0.32
CA ILE A 22 -15.21 2.68 0.46
C ILE A 22 -15.14 1.85 1.75
N SER A 23 -16.26 1.77 2.48
CA SER A 23 -16.39 0.97 3.70
C SER A 23 -16.10 -0.52 3.44
N ASN A 24 -16.72 -1.10 2.41
CA ASN A 24 -16.51 -2.50 2.03
C ASN A 24 -15.04 -2.77 1.68
N LEU A 25 -14.42 -1.89 0.90
CA LEU A 25 -13.04 -2.05 0.49
C LEU A 25 -12.07 -1.92 1.69
N GLN A 26 -12.33 -0.99 2.62
CA GLN A 26 -11.56 -0.89 3.86
C GLN A 26 -11.68 -2.17 4.70
N GLN A 27 -12.89 -2.73 4.82
CA GLN A 27 -13.12 -3.97 5.54
C GLN A 27 -12.38 -5.16 4.90
N VAL A 28 -12.41 -5.28 3.58
CA VAL A 28 -11.70 -6.34 2.84
C VAL A 28 -10.20 -6.23 3.07
N THR A 29 -9.62 -5.03 2.97
CA THR A 29 -8.19 -4.82 3.24
C THR A 29 -7.82 -5.18 4.68
N HIS A 30 -8.64 -4.83 5.66
CA HIS A 30 -8.36 -5.17 7.05
C HIS A 30 -8.40 -6.70 7.29
N LYS A 31 -9.40 -7.38 6.73
CA LYS A 31 -9.51 -8.85 6.81
C LYS A 31 -8.32 -9.55 6.14
N LEU A 32 -7.94 -9.09 4.95
CA LEU A 32 -6.80 -9.65 4.23
C LEU A 32 -5.48 -9.41 4.97
N TRP A 33 -5.28 -8.20 5.52
CA TRP A 33 -4.11 -7.92 6.34
C TRP A 33 -4.04 -8.87 7.53
N PHE A 34 -5.13 -9.03 8.28
CA PHE A 34 -5.20 -9.95 9.42
C PHE A 34 -4.83 -11.39 9.05
N CYS A 35 -5.31 -11.90 7.91
CA CYS A 35 -4.88 -13.22 7.42
C CYS A 35 -3.37 -13.27 7.16
N LEU A 36 -2.81 -12.24 6.51
CA LEU A 36 -1.37 -12.12 6.22
C LEU A 36 -0.52 -12.03 7.49
N GLU A 37 -1.01 -11.42 8.57
CA GLU A 37 -0.32 -11.40 9.86
C GLU A 37 -0.06 -12.82 10.37
N GLY A 38 -1.02 -13.74 10.20
CA GLY A 38 -0.87 -15.14 10.58
C GLY A 38 0.33 -15.81 9.92
N PHE A 39 0.55 -15.55 8.63
CA PHE A 39 1.69 -16.09 7.88
C PHE A 39 3.04 -15.51 8.35
N VAL A 40 3.06 -14.25 8.82
CA VAL A 40 4.26 -13.66 9.43
C VAL A 40 4.56 -14.31 10.79
N LEU A 41 3.53 -14.50 11.62
CA LEU A 41 3.68 -15.16 12.92
C LEU A 41 4.15 -16.61 12.79
N GLN A 42 3.73 -17.29 11.72
CA GLN A 42 4.21 -18.63 11.35
C GLN A 42 5.59 -18.62 10.66
N LYS A 43 6.24 -17.46 10.52
CA LYS A 43 7.55 -17.27 9.87
C LYS A 43 7.59 -17.75 8.42
N GLN A 44 6.45 -17.79 7.73
CA GLN A 44 6.37 -18.14 6.31
C GLN A 44 6.61 -16.91 5.42
N ILE A 45 6.30 -15.72 5.95
CA ILE A 45 6.54 -14.43 5.33
C ILE A 45 7.43 -13.60 6.25
N ASN A 46 8.49 -13.00 5.69
CA ASN A 46 9.42 -12.22 6.49
C ASN A 46 8.91 -10.80 6.74
N GLN A 47 8.23 -10.21 5.75
CA GLN A 47 7.83 -8.81 5.75
C GLN A 47 6.50 -8.61 5.02
N LEU A 48 5.68 -7.71 5.56
CA LEU A 48 4.46 -7.22 4.91
C LEU A 48 4.63 -5.78 4.45
N GLY A 49 4.05 -5.48 3.31
CA GLY A 49 4.06 -4.17 2.71
C GLY A 49 2.74 -3.80 2.07
N ILE A 50 2.59 -2.50 1.84
CA ILE A 50 1.49 -1.89 1.10
C ILE A 50 2.01 -1.30 -0.22
N ALA A 51 1.18 -1.24 -1.25
CA ALA A 51 1.43 -0.43 -2.44
C ALA A 51 0.24 0.48 -2.73
N ASP A 52 0.53 1.73 -3.10
CA ASP A 52 -0.41 2.79 -3.51
C ASP A 52 -1.52 3.11 -2.51
N LEU A 53 -1.24 2.88 -1.24
CA LEU A 53 -2.10 3.27 -0.13
C LEU A 53 -1.80 4.72 0.28
N ASP A 54 -2.85 5.50 0.50
CA ASP A 54 -2.71 6.85 1.01
C ASP A 54 -2.20 6.89 2.45
N LYS A 55 -1.65 8.04 2.84
CA LYS A 55 -1.01 8.23 4.16
C LYS A 55 -2.00 8.04 5.32
N GLU A 56 -3.25 8.44 5.18
CA GLU A 56 -4.23 8.36 6.27
C GLU A 56 -4.74 6.93 6.45
N ALA A 57 -5.02 6.22 5.36
CA ALA A 57 -5.33 4.80 5.39
C ALA A 57 -4.16 3.96 5.92
N LEU A 58 -2.91 4.33 5.60
CA LEU A 58 -1.72 3.70 6.18
C LEU A 58 -1.65 3.94 7.69
N LYS A 59 -1.91 5.16 8.18
CA LYS A 59 -1.95 5.43 9.62
C LYS A 59 -3.01 4.58 10.31
N LEU A 60 -4.21 4.51 9.74
CA LEU A 60 -5.32 3.74 10.30
C LEU A 60 -4.99 2.25 10.32
N LEU A 61 -4.47 1.70 9.21
CA LEU A 61 -4.03 0.31 9.13
C LEU A 61 -2.94 0.04 10.17
N ARG A 62 -1.96 0.93 10.32
CA ARG A 62 -0.92 0.79 11.35
C ARG A 62 -1.49 0.83 12.76
N GLN A 63 -2.53 1.60 13.03
CA GLN A 63 -3.15 1.64 14.36
C GLN A 63 -3.90 0.34 14.69
N SER A 64 -4.54 -0.28 13.69
CA SER A 64 -5.42 -1.43 13.88
C SER A 64 -4.75 -2.80 13.74
N THR A 65 -3.46 -2.87 13.39
CA THR A 65 -2.76 -4.12 13.05
C THR A 65 -1.68 -4.49 14.08
N ARG A 66 -1.43 -5.78 14.28
CA ARG A 66 -0.37 -6.29 15.16
C ARG A 66 0.98 -6.29 14.45
N VAL A 67 1.00 -6.77 13.21
CA VAL A 67 2.18 -6.76 12.33
C VAL A 67 2.13 -5.51 11.48
N LYS A 68 3.05 -4.57 11.75
CA LYS A 68 3.08 -3.30 11.03
C LYS A 68 3.62 -3.49 9.61
N PRO A 69 3.11 -2.73 8.61
CA PRO A 69 3.76 -2.64 7.31
C PRO A 69 5.19 -2.10 7.48
N THR A 70 6.14 -2.79 6.85
CA THR A 70 7.57 -2.43 6.82
C THR A 70 8.01 -1.95 5.44
N ILE A 71 7.15 -2.10 4.43
CA ILE A 71 7.39 -1.65 3.06
C ILE A 71 6.19 -0.84 2.60
N ALA A 72 6.44 0.31 1.98
CA ALA A 72 5.44 1.10 1.26
C ALA A 72 5.94 1.35 -0.16
N GLN A 73 5.19 0.92 -1.17
CA GLN A 73 5.47 1.19 -2.56
C GLN A 73 4.51 2.26 -3.09
N ILE A 74 5.04 3.32 -3.69
CA ILE A 74 4.22 4.42 -4.24
C ILE A 74 4.48 4.58 -5.74
N ASN A 75 3.42 4.85 -6.50
CA ASN A 75 3.52 5.27 -7.88
C ASN A 75 3.91 6.75 -7.93
N VAL A 76 5.01 7.04 -8.62
CA VAL A 76 5.50 8.40 -8.83
C VAL A 76 5.50 8.68 -10.34
N ALA A 77 5.02 9.86 -10.74
CA ALA A 77 5.21 10.30 -12.11
C ALA A 77 6.72 10.48 -12.38
N ALA A 78 7.15 10.25 -13.63
CA ALA A 78 8.56 10.26 -14.03
C ALA A 78 9.34 11.56 -13.68
N CYS A 79 8.65 12.68 -13.43
CA CYS A 79 9.23 13.98 -13.10
C CYS A 79 9.26 14.29 -11.59
N CYS A 80 8.64 13.47 -10.74
CA CYS A 80 8.40 13.81 -9.34
C CYS A 80 9.36 13.08 -8.39
N ALA A 81 10.28 13.82 -7.79
CA ALA A 81 11.01 13.34 -6.62
C ALA A 81 10.03 13.12 -5.45
N VAL A 82 10.24 12.07 -4.65
CA VAL A 82 9.47 11.85 -3.43
C VAL A 82 9.63 13.06 -2.50
N PRO A 83 8.54 13.68 -2.04
CA PRO A 83 8.62 14.83 -1.13
C PRO A 83 9.43 14.49 0.14
N PRO A 84 10.36 15.36 0.59
CA PRO A 84 11.17 15.11 1.79
C PRO A 84 10.33 14.81 3.04
N THR A 85 9.22 15.54 3.23
CA THR A 85 8.28 15.36 4.35
C THR A 85 7.62 13.98 4.34
N LEU A 86 7.39 13.42 3.15
CA LEU A 86 6.85 12.08 2.99
C LEU A 86 7.91 11.03 3.34
N LYS A 87 9.15 11.22 2.86
CA LYS A 87 10.28 10.34 3.18
C LYS A 87 10.59 10.30 4.68
N GLU A 88 10.55 11.45 5.35
CA GLU A 88 10.71 11.54 6.80
C GLU A 88 9.64 10.78 7.57
N PHE A 89 8.38 10.86 7.12
CA PHE A 89 7.28 10.12 7.74
C PHE A 89 7.54 8.61 7.69
N TYR A 90 7.89 8.07 6.52
CA TYR A 90 8.18 6.64 6.36
C TYR A 90 9.41 6.21 7.16
N THR A 91 10.47 7.01 7.12
CA THR A 91 11.71 6.75 7.87
C THR A 91 11.47 6.70 9.37
N ARG A 92 10.71 7.66 9.93
CA ARG A 92 10.36 7.70 11.37
C ARG A 92 9.57 6.48 11.83
N HIS A 93 8.86 5.83 10.91
CA HIS A 93 8.02 4.67 11.19
C HIS A 93 8.65 3.33 10.82
N ASP A 94 9.95 3.33 10.48
CA ASP A 94 10.73 2.18 10.02
C ASP A 94 10.07 1.48 8.82
N ILE A 95 9.64 2.30 7.84
CA ILE A 95 9.02 1.83 6.61
C ILE A 95 9.99 2.09 5.46
N GLN A 96 10.38 1.03 4.77
CA GLN A 96 11.10 1.12 3.51
C GLN A 96 10.17 1.68 2.42
N LEU A 97 10.46 2.88 1.95
CA LEU A 97 9.75 3.48 0.83
C LEU A 97 10.37 3.01 -0.49
N LEU A 98 9.55 2.38 -1.34
CA LEU A 98 9.87 1.98 -2.70
C LEU A 98 9.08 2.84 -3.68
N THR A 99 9.67 3.15 -4.82
CA THR A 99 9.01 3.88 -5.90
C THR A 99 8.92 3.02 -7.14
N HIS A 100 7.81 3.15 -7.86
CA HIS A 100 7.65 2.58 -9.20
C HIS A 100 6.97 3.60 -10.11
N ILE A 101 7.08 3.36 -11.41
CA ILE A 101 6.47 4.15 -12.46
C ILE A 101 5.71 3.15 -13.31
N ASP A 102 4.40 3.15 -13.19
CA ASP A 102 3.54 2.33 -14.03
C ASP A 102 3.16 3.10 -15.29
N PRO A 103 3.10 2.45 -16.47
CA PRO A 103 2.60 3.08 -17.68
C PRO A 103 1.10 3.36 -17.57
N ASP A 104 0.65 4.53 -18.04
CA ASP A 104 -0.77 4.93 -18.01
C ASP A 104 -1.68 3.99 -18.83
N VAL A 105 -1.12 3.31 -19.83
CA VAL A 105 -1.84 2.36 -20.69
C VAL A 105 -1.08 1.03 -20.72
N MET A 106 -1.63 0.03 -20.04
CA MET A 106 -1.07 -1.32 -19.99
C MET A 106 -1.33 -2.15 -21.26
N PHE A 107 -2.27 -1.74 -22.12
CA PHE A 107 -2.57 -2.43 -23.38
C PHE A 107 -2.77 -1.42 -24.51
N ALA A 108 -1.70 -1.10 -25.24
CA ALA A 108 -1.85 -0.57 -26.58
C ALA A 108 -2.13 -1.76 -27.50
N PHE A 109 -3.39 -1.98 -27.87
CA PHE A 109 -3.69 -2.88 -28.98
C PHE A 109 -3.17 -2.20 -30.24
N SER A 110 -2.08 -2.73 -30.80
CA SER A 110 -1.62 -2.35 -32.12
C SER A 110 -2.66 -2.82 -33.14
N THR A 111 -3.39 -1.86 -33.69
CA THR A 111 -4.30 -2.03 -34.85
C THR A 111 -3.53 -2.37 -36.11
#